data_AF-A0A4Q5SGS1-F1
#
_entry.id   AF-A0A4Q5SGS1-F1
#
_cell.length_a   1.000
_cell.length_b   1.000
_cell.length_c   1.000
_cell.angle_alpha   90.00
_cell.angle_beta   90.00
_cell.angle_gamma   90.00
#
_symmetry.space_group_name_H-M   'P 1'
#
loop_
_entity.id
_entity.type
_entity.pdbx_description
1 polymer ?
#
loop_
_entity_poly.entity_id
_entity_poly.type
_entity_poly.pdbx_seq_one_letter_code
_entity_poly.pdbx_strand_id
1 'polypeptide(L)'
;MKSNITIGRYAIILFAIFSVSISACKKSGKKVNPDNDSNEPDKKENTVTYLDANSNSTDFQTLLNSAIAGDVIILKEGSHYITTPIRLPAGKNNITIRGEKGAVIRKAPNTFNAAAFEITGNYNTIDLIELDGGNLPEAGIIIYGQHNTISNSKIHNCGNNAALGAGILIHNTGTPVCSFNTVIGCRVYYNYMVGVSQNGH
;
A
#
# COMPACT_ATOMS: atom_id res chain seq x y z
N MET A 1 10.05 27.92 50.75
CA MET A 1 10.34 26.58 51.29
C MET A 1 10.88 25.71 50.17
N LYS A 2 12.13 25.27 50.27
CA LYS A 2 12.75 24.30 49.37
C LYS A 2 12.44 22.90 49.90
N SER A 3 11.87 22.00 49.10
CA SER A 3 11.85 20.57 49.39
C SER A 3 12.58 19.80 48.30
N ASN A 4 13.50 18.99 48.77
CA ASN A 4 14.47 18.15 48.07
C ASN A 4 13.90 16.75 47.75
N ILE A 5 14.62 16.02 46.87
CA ILE A 5 14.72 14.54 46.74
C ILE A 5 13.52 13.88 46.00
N THR A 6 13.70 13.09 44.92
CA THR A 6 14.53 11.88 44.83
C THR A 6 14.88 11.52 43.38
N ILE A 7 16.14 11.11 43.16
CA ILE A 7 16.65 10.48 41.94
C ILE A 7 16.66 8.96 42.17
N GLY A 8 15.96 8.18 41.34
CA GLY A 8 16.16 6.73 41.19
C GLY A 8 16.37 6.43 39.70
N ARG A 9 17.56 6.05 39.20
CA ARG A 9 18.34 4.80 39.32
C ARG A 9 17.70 3.57 38.64
N TYR A 10 18.31 3.24 37.49
CA TYR A 10 18.50 1.95 36.81
C TYR A 10 17.34 1.32 36.01
N ALA A 11 17.55 1.23 34.68
CA ALA A 11 17.56 -0.04 33.96
C ALA A 11 18.30 0.14 32.62
N ILE A 12 19.54 -0.35 32.57
CA ILE A 12 20.27 -0.57 31.32
C ILE A 12 19.78 -1.92 30.79
N ILE A 13 19.02 -1.91 29.70
CA ILE A 13 18.64 -3.14 28.99
C ILE A 13 19.67 -3.37 27.89
N LEU A 14 20.51 -4.38 28.13
CA LEU A 14 21.47 -4.96 27.21
C LEU A 14 20.72 -5.97 26.35
N PHE A 15 20.52 -5.70 25.05
CA PHE A 15 20.06 -6.74 24.11
C PHE A 15 21.21 -7.18 23.20
N ALA A 16 21.46 -8.47 23.26
CA ALA A 16 22.54 -9.18 22.58
C ALA A 16 22.39 -9.12 21.06
N ILE A 17 23.52 -8.85 20.40
CA ILE A 17 23.71 -8.92 18.95
C ILE A 17 23.79 -10.40 18.58
N PHE A 18 22.79 -10.92 17.87
CA PHE A 18 22.88 -12.22 17.21
C PHE A 18 23.68 -12.05 15.92
N SER A 19 24.93 -12.52 15.93
CA SER A 19 25.75 -12.71 14.73
C SER A 19 25.28 -13.97 14.00
N VAL A 20 24.57 -13.80 12.88
CA VAL A 20 24.31 -14.90 11.95
C VAL A 20 25.47 -14.98 10.96
N SER A 21 26.11 -16.14 10.94
CA SER A 21 27.28 -16.49 10.15
C SER A 21 27.07 -16.25 8.65
N ILE A 22 28.02 -15.55 8.05
CA ILE A 22 28.16 -15.38 6.60
C ILE A 22 28.63 -16.72 6.02
N SER A 23 27.75 -17.45 5.35
CA SER A 23 28.16 -18.56 4.47
C SER A 23 28.84 -17.98 3.24
N ALA A 24 30.17 -17.97 3.26
CA ALA A 24 31.00 -17.76 2.09
C ALA A 24 30.84 -18.95 1.12
N CYS A 25 30.02 -18.78 0.09
CA CYS A 25 29.97 -19.75 -1.00
C CYS A 25 31.16 -19.50 -1.94
N LYS A 26 32.02 -20.51 -2.00
CA LYS A 26 33.28 -20.59 -2.73
C LYS A 26 33.07 -20.37 -4.23
N LYS A 27 33.78 -19.41 -4.81
CA LYS A 27 33.93 -19.20 -6.26
C LYS A 27 34.71 -20.39 -6.86
N SER A 28 34.01 -21.30 -7.51
CA SER A 28 34.62 -22.34 -8.35
C SER A 28 34.70 -21.82 -9.78
N GLY A 29 35.92 -21.60 -10.26
CA GLY A 29 36.18 -21.17 -11.63
C GLY A 29 35.76 -22.26 -12.62
N LYS A 30 34.90 -21.89 -13.57
CA LYS A 30 34.61 -22.71 -14.75
C LYS A 30 35.18 -22.02 -15.98
N LYS A 31 35.89 -22.83 -16.78
CA LYS A 31 36.62 -22.47 -18.00
C LYS A 31 35.73 -21.71 -18.98
N VAL A 32 36.31 -20.68 -19.58
CA VAL A 32 35.78 -19.94 -20.73
C VAL A 32 35.61 -20.90 -21.91
N ASN A 33 34.39 -20.97 -22.43
CA ASN A 33 34.09 -21.46 -23.77
C ASN A 33 33.34 -20.31 -24.48
N PRO A 34 33.79 -19.84 -25.64
CA PRO A 34 33.05 -18.85 -26.41
C PRO A 34 31.88 -19.56 -27.10
N ASP A 35 30.86 -18.79 -27.47
CA ASP A 35 29.64 -19.21 -28.17
C ASP A 35 28.53 -19.76 -27.28
N ASN A 36 27.80 -18.84 -26.64
CA ASN A 36 26.34 -18.84 -26.64
C ASN A 36 25.85 -17.48 -26.15
N ASP A 37 25.55 -16.61 -27.11
CA ASP A 37 24.79 -15.38 -26.93
C ASP A 37 23.33 -15.77 -26.60
N SER A 38 23.10 -16.22 -25.38
CA SER A 38 21.75 -16.32 -24.83
C SER A 38 21.36 -14.93 -24.36
N ASN A 39 20.65 -14.19 -25.21
CA ASN A 39 19.81 -13.06 -24.82
C ASN A 39 18.78 -13.56 -23.79
N GLU A 40 19.21 -13.71 -22.54
CA GLU A 40 18.29 -13.74 -21.41
C GLU A 40 17.60 -12.37 -21.41
N PRO A 41 16.26 -12.30 -21.51
CA PRO A 41 15.58 -11.02 -21.53
C PRO A 41 15.97 -10.28 -20.24
N ASP A 42 16.59 -9.10 -20.40
CA ASP A 42 17.03 -8.25 -19.30
C ASP A 42 15.98 -8.25 -18.20
N LYS A 43 16.30 -8.89 -17.08
CA LYS A 43 15.40 -8.94 -15.92
C LYS A 43 15.31 -7.52 -15.40
N LYS A 44 14.25 -6.81 -15.81
CA LYS A 44 13.97 -5.44 -15.39
C LYS A 44 14.05 -5.38 -13.86
N GLU A 45 15.00 -4.60 -13.37
CA GLU A 45 15.22 -4.45 -11.94
C GLU A 45 14.01 -3.78 -11.28
N ASN A 46 13.72 -4.17 -10.04
CA ASN A 46 12.67 -3.54 -9.25
C ASN A 46 13.09 -2.10 -8.95
N THR A 47 12.15 -1.18 -9.09
CA THR A 47 12.38 0.25 -8.96
C THR A 47 11.57 0.87 -7.83
N VAL A 48 12.11 1.96 -7.29
CA VAL A 48 11.37 2.88 -6.42
C VAL A 48 11.08 4.14 -7.23
N THR A 49 9.80 4.45 -7.41
CA THR A 49 9.35 5.65 -8.12
C THR A 49 8.62 6.57 -7.15
N TYR A 50 8.72 7.87 -7.37
CA TYR A 50 8.07 8.88 -6.53
C TYR A 50 6.98 9.59 -7.31
N LEU A 51 5.82 9.76 -6.68
CA LEU A 51 4.74 10.60 -7.16
C LEU A 51 4.76 11.92 -6.38
N ASP A 52 4.92 13.03 -7.08
CA ASP A 52 4.91 14.36 -6.47
C ASP A 52 3.51 14.73 -5.95
N ALA A 53 3.46 15.57 -4.92
CA ALA A 53 2.21 16.10 -4.41
C ALA A 53 1.51 17.00 -5.46
N ASN A 54 0.21 17.20 -5.26
CA ASN A 54 -0.73 17.79 -6.23
C ASN A 54 -0.88 16.99 -7.53
N SER A 55 -0.41 15.74 -7.56
CA SER A 55 -0.68 14.82 -8.66
C SER A 55 -2.18 14.52 -8.77
N ASN A 56 -2.57 14.04 -9.95
CA ASN A 56 -3.93 13.61 -10.24
C ASN A 56 -4.04 12.08 -10.47
N SER A 57 -5.27 11.59 -10.73
CA SER A 57 -5.51 10.17 -11.03
C SER A 57 -4.69 9.64 -12.22
N THR A 58 -4.50 10.46 -13.27
CA THR A 58 -3.75 10.05 -14.47
C THR A 58 -2.28 9.85 -14.17
N ASP A 59 -1.66 10.76 -13.42
CA ASP A 59 -0.25 10.66 -13.04
C ASP A 59 -0.01 9.39 -12.22
N PHE A 60 -0.88 9.14 -11.23
CA PHE A 60 -0.79 7.96 -10.39
C PHE A 60 -1.00 6.67 -11.18
N GLN A 61 -2.07 6.60 -11.99
CA GLN A 61 -2.36 5.42 -12.78
C GLN A 61 -1.27 5.14 -13.82
N THR A 62 -0.62 6.18 -14.36
CA THR A 62 0.51 6.02 -15.29
C THR A 62 1.69 5.30 -14.62
N LEU A 63 2.08 5.71 -13.41
CA LEU A 63 3.12 5.02 -12.66
C LEU A 63 2.76 3.56 -12.38
N LEU A 64 1.52 3.29 -11.95
CA LEU A 64 1.04 1.93 -11.71
C LEU A 64 1.02 1.07 -12.98
N ASN A 65 0.66 1.66 -14.12
CA ASN A 65 0.66 0.97 -15.40
C ASN A 65 2.07 0.58 -15.83
N SER A 66 3.08 1.38 -15.52
CA SER A 66 4.50 1.09 -15.79
C SER A 66 5.16 0.18 -14.75
N ALA A 67 4.59 0.09 -13.55
CA ALA A 67 5.11 -0.73 -12.47
C ALA A 67 5.01 -2.24 -12.78
N ILE A 68 6.04 -2.98 -12.38
CA ILE A 68 6.13 -4.43 -12.44
C ILE A 68 6.15 -5.03 -11.03
N ALA A 69 6.06 -6.36 -10.94
CA ALA A 69 6.07 -7.06 -9.67
C ALA A 69 7.34 -6.75 -8.87
N GLY A 70 7.17 -6.29 -7.64
CA GLY A 70 8.23 -5.89 -6.72
C GLY A 70 8.62 -4.41 -6.75
N ASP A 71 8.03 -3.62 -7.63
CA ASP A 71 8.20 -2.16 -7.64
C ASP A 71 7.51 -1.50 -6.43
N VAL A 72 8.04 -0.33 -6.06
CA VAL A 72 7.52 0.53 -5.01
C VAL A 72 7.20 1.91 -5.58
N ILE A 73 5.97 2.38 -5.35
CA ILE A 73 5.53 3.75 -5.64
C ILE A 73 5.42 4.49 -4.31
N ILE A 74 6.21 5.54 -4.14
CA ILE A 74 6.21 6.42 -2.98
C ILE A 74 5.40 7.68 -3.27
N LEU A 75 4.36 7.94 -2.48
CA LEU A 75 3.62 9.20 -2.51
C LEU A 75 4.34 10.21 -1.62
N LYS A 76 4.82 11.32 -2.21
CA LYS A 76 5.48 12.37 -1.45
C LYS A 76 4.52 13.08 -0.50
N GLU A 77 5.07 13.74 0.52
CA GLU A 77 4.28 14.57 1.44
C GLU A 77 3.40 15.58 0.68
N GLY A 78 2.11 15.63 1.02
CA GLY A 78 1.14 16.55 0.41
C GLY A 78 -0.13 15.85 -0.08
N SER A 79 -0.99 16.61 -0.76
CA SER A 79 -2.28 16.09 -1.25
C SER A 79 -2.16 15.53 -2.67
N HIS A 80 -2.69 14.34 -2.91
CA HIS A 80 -2.84 13.73 -4.23
C HIS A 80 -4.33 13.63 -4.57
N TYR A 81 -4.79 14.37 -5.56
CA TYR A 81 -6.22 14.54 -5.83
C TYR A 81 -6.69 13.55 -6.88
N ILE A 82 -7.59 12.65 -6.51
CA ILE A 82 -8.11 11.64 -7.43
C ILE A 82 -9.57 11.93 -7.79
N THR A 83 -9.89 11.81 -9.07
CA THR A 83 -11.24 11.94 -9.65
C THR A 83 -11.73 10.65 -10.28
N THR A 84 -10.84 9.69 -10.51
CA THR A 84 -11.13 8.33 -10.95
C THR A 84 -10.40 7.31 -10.07
N PRO A 85 -10.92 6.08 -9.95
CA PRO A 85 -10.30 5.04 -9.13
C PRO A 85 -8.86 4.75 -9.56
N ILE A 86 -7.99 4.59 -8.57
CA ILE A 86 -6.66 4.04 -8.76
C ILE A 86 -6.77 2.52 -8.77
N ARG A 87 -6.46 1.92 -9.91
CA ARG A 87 -6.71 0.50 -10.17
C ARG A 87 -5.43 -0.31 -10.13
N LEU A 88 -5.49 -1.38 -9.35
CA LEU A 88 -4.57 -2.52 -9.39
C LEU A 88 -5.35 -3.71 -10.00
N PRO A 89 -5.48 -3.77 -11.34
CA PRO A 89 -6.26 -4.81 -12.01
C PRO A 89 -5.62 -6.20 -11.87
N ALA A 90 -6.34 -7.25 -12.30
CA ALA A 90 -5.79 -8.58 -12.40
C ALA A 90 -4.47 -8.58 -13.21
N GLY A 91 -3.44 -9.26 -12.69
CA GLY A 91 -2.09 -9.27 -13.27
C GLY A 91 -1.17 -8.16 -12.75
N LYS A 92 -1.70 -7.09 -12.13
CA LYS A 92 -0.91 -6.12 -11.37
C LYS A 92 -0.75 -6.62 -9.94
N ASN A 93 0.30 -7.40 -9.75
CA ASN A 93 0.57 -8.13 -8.51
C ASN A 93 1.89 -7.68 -7.89
N ASN A 94 2.02 -7.87 -6.57
CA ASN A 94 3.25 -7.65 -5.82
C ASN A 94 3.80 -6.21 -5.95
N ILE A 95 2.93 -5.21 -6.11
CA ILE A 95 3.30 -3.79 -6.14
C ILE A 95 3.07 -3.18 -4.76
N THR A 96 4.00 -2.35 -4.29
CA THR A 96 3.85 -1.59 -3.06
C THR A 96 3.54 -0.13 -3.36
N ILE A 97 2.47 0.39 -2.77
CA ILE A 97 2.15 1.81 -2.73
C ILE A 97 2.37 2.27 -1.28
N ARG A 98 3.23 3.27 -1.07
CA ARG A 98 3.57 3.75 0.27
C ARG A 98 3.53 5.27 0.35
N GLY A 99 2.94 5.81 1.42
CA GLY A 99 3.00 7.24 1.71
C GLY A 99 4.25 7.65 2.49
N GLU A 100 4.82 8.81 2.16
CA GLU A 100 5.61 9.59 3.11
C GLU A 100 4.72 10.16 4.22
N LYS A 101 5.32 10.57 5.33
CA LYS A 101 4.56 11.18 6.43
C LYS A 101 3.87 12.45 5.92
N GLY A 102 2.54 12.46 5.96
CA GLY A 102 1.74 13.59 5.48
C GLY A 102 1.29 13.46 4.02
N ALA A 103 1.56 12.35 3.35
CA ALA A 103 0.94 12.03 2.07
C ALA A 103 -0.55 11.71 2.27
N VAL A 104 -1.42 12.45 1.57
CA VAL A 104 -2.87 12.32 1.65
C VAL A 104 -3.46 12.13 0.27
N ILE A 105 -4.10 11.00 0.03
CA ILE A 105 -4.92 10.78 -1.15
C ILE A 105 -6.31 11.36 -0.87
N ARG A 106 -6.75 12.31 -1.69
CA ARG A 106 -8.02 13.03 -1.53
C ARG A 106 -8.91 12.76 -2.72
N LYS A 107 -10.09 12.18 -2.48
CA LYS A 107 -11.13 12.18 -3.52
C LYS A 107 -11.58 13.62 -3.76
N ALA A 108 -11.43 14.09 -4.98
CA ALA A 108 -11.80 15.44 -5.37
C ALA A 108 -13.31 15.53 -5.70
N PRO A 109 -13.93 16.72 -5.55
CA PRO A 109 -15.31 16.95 -6.00
C PRO A 109 -15.48 16.56 -7.48
N ASN A 110 -16.66 16.06 -7.85
CA ASN A 110 -16.96 15.49 -9.18
C ASN A 110 -16.16 14.22 -9.52
N THR A 111 -15.62 13.52 -8.52
CA THR A 111 -15.09 12.17 -8.70
C THR A 111 -16.16 11.23 -9.26
N PHE A 112 -15.72 10.24 -10.02
CA PHE A 112 -16.54 9.10 -10.40
C PHE A 112 -17.14 8.44 -9.15
N ASN A 113 -18.38 7.92 -9.26
CA ASN A 113 -19.05 7.15 -8.21
C ASN A 113 -18.40 5.76 -8.07
N ALA A 114 -17.19 5.73 -7.52
CA ALA A 114 -16.40 4.53 -7.31
C ALA A 114 -15.42 4.75 -6.15
N ALA A 115 -14.80 3.66 -5.71
CA ALA A 115 -13.82 3.72 -4.64
C ALA A 115 -12.56 4.50 -5.05
N ALA A 116 -11.80 5.00 -4.07
CA ALA A 116 -10.50 5.60 -4.34
C ALA A 116 -9.51 4.54 -4.88
N PHE A 117 -9.54 3.33 -4.32
CA PHE A 117 -8.79 2.18 -4.83
C PHE A 117 -9.71 1.01 -5.18
N GLU A 118 -9.41 0.37 -6.31
CA GLU A 118 -9.99 -0.90 -6.73
C GLU A 118 -8.85 -1.92 -6.96
N ILE A 119 -8.79 -2.95 -6.12
CA ILE A 119 -7.70 -3.92 -6.10
C ILE A 119 -8.21 -5.30 -6.51
N THR A 120 -8.04 -5.66 -7.77
CA THR A 120 -8.34 -7.00 -8.31
C THR A 120 -7.08 -7.87 -8.42
N GLY A 121 -5.90 -7.25 -8.50
CA GLY A 121 -4.62 -7.93 -8.41
C GLY A 121 -4.34 -8.52 -7.02
N ASN A 122 -3.28 -9.31 -6.93
CA ASN A 122 -2.91 -10.08 -5.75
C ASN A 122 -1.57 -9.61 -5.16
N TYR A 123 -1.35 -9.89 -3.88
CA TYR A 123 -0.07 -9.62 -3.19
C TYR A 123 0.36 -8.14 -3.19
N ASN A 124 -0.55 -7.21 -3.42
CA ASN A 124 -0.23 -5.78 -3.39
C ASN A 124 -0.25 -5.26 -1.96
N THR A 125 0.56 -4.23 -1.70
CA THR A 125 0.63 -3.57 -0.40
C THR A 125 0.29 -2.09 -0.53
N ILE A 126 -0.60 -1.60 0.34
CA ILE A 126 -0.85 -0.18 0.55
C ILE A 126 -0.47 0.14 2.00
N ASP A 127 0.55 0.98 2.19
CA ASP A 127 1.13 1.26 3.51
C ASP A 127 1.36 2.75 3.77
N LEU A 128 1.22 3.18 5.03
CA LEU A 128 1.50 4.56 5.47
C LEU A 128 0.82 5.68 4.66
N ILE A 129 -0.37 5.45 4.13
CA ILE A 129 -1.15 6.53 3.48
C ILE A 129 -2.20 7.11 4.42
N GLU A 130 -2.57 8.36 4.18
CA GLU A 130 -3.88 8.88 4.57
C GLU A 130 -4.79 8.92 3.34
N LEU A 131 -6.01 8.41 3.47
CA LEU A 131 -7.04 8.43 2.44
C LEU A 131 -8.24 9.17 2.99
N ASP A 132 -8.52 10.33 2.40
CA ASP A 132 -9.69 11.15 2.66
C ASP A 132 -10.70 10.98 1.53
N GLY A 133 -11.80 10.29 1.83
CA GLY A 133 -12.88 10.04 0.89
C GLY A 133 -13.76 11.27 0.61
N GLY A 134 -13.60 12.36 1.35
CA GLY A 134 -14.31 13.63 1.13
C GLY A 134 -15.83 13.57 1.32
N ASN A 135 -16.36 12.55 2.00
CA ASN A 135 -17.78 12.18 2.05
C ASN A 135 -18.38 12.01 0.65
N LEU A 136 -17.56 11.52 -0.28
CA LEU A 136 -17.96 11.24 -1.65
C LEU A 136 -18.40 9.78 -1.80
N PRO A 137 -19.23 9.46 -2.81
CA PRO A 137 -19.80 8.13 -3.03
C PRO A 137 -18.79 6.98 -2.93
N GLU A 138 -19.26 5.82 -2.49
CA GLU A 138 -18.51 4.54 -2.44
C GLU A 138 -17.41 4.44 -1.37
N ALA A 139 -16.89 3.23 -1.21
CA ALA A 139 -15.86 2.93 -0.22
C ALA A 139 -14.53 3.66 -0.49
N GLY A 140 -13.66 3.75 0.51
CA GLY A 140 -12.29 4.24 0.32
C GLY A 140 -11.48 3.25 -0.52
N ILE A 141 -11.37 2.02 -0.05
CA ILE A 141 -10.64 0.93 -0.72
C ILE A 141 -11.56 -0.26 -0.90
N ILE A 142 -11.65 -0.79 -2.12
CA ILE A 142 -12.30 -2.08 -2.39
C ILE A 142 -11.26 -3.10 -2.84
N ILE A 143 -11.29 -4.28 -2.21
CA ILE A 143 -10.39 -5.40 -2.52
C ILE A 143 -11.22 -6.57 -3.03
N TYR A 144 -10.94 -6.97 -4.27
CA TYR A 144 -11.47 -8.17 -4.92
C TYR A 144 -10.43 -9.29 -5.01
N GLY A 145 -9.15 -8.94 -5.06
CA GLY A 145 -8.04 -9.90 -5.16
C GLY A 145 -7.68 -10.58 -3.83
N GLN A 146 -6.61 -11.38 -3.86
CA GLN A 146 -6.14 -12.18 -2.74
C GLN A 146 -4.78 -11.71 -2.22
N HIS A 147 -4.49 -12.02 -0.95
CA HIS A 147 -3.19 -11.77 -0.32
C HIS A 147 -2.72 -10.29 -0.34
N ASN A 148 -3.63 -9.35 -0.49
CA ASN A 148 -3.29 -7.92 -0.41
C ASN A 148 -3.20 -7.47 1.04
N THR A 149 -2.33 -6.50 1.30
CA THR A 149 -2.13 -5.92 2.64
C THR A 149 -2.43 -4.44 2.62
N ILE A 150 -3.30 -3.99 3.53
CA ILE A 150 -3.48 -2.58 3.86
C ILE A 150 -2.95 -2.36 5.27
N SER A 151 -1.89 -1.56 5.42
CA SER A 151 -1.20 -1.41 6.70
C SER A 151 -0.93 0.04 7.09
N ASN A 152 -0.87 0.29 8.40
CA ASN A 152 -0.42 1.55 9.03
C ASN A 152 -1.04 2.83 8.42
N SER A 153 -2.26 2.72 7.89
CA SER A 153 -2.88 3.76 7.08
C SER A 153 -4.07 4.37 7.81
N LYS A 154 -4.42 5.61 7.46
CA LYS A 154 -5.63 6.27 7.93
C LYS A 154 -6.63 6.35 6.78
N ILE A 155 -7.86 5.89 6.99
CA ILE A 155 -8.89 5.88 5.94
C ILE A 155 -10.18 6.43 6.53
N HIS A 156 -10.67 7.54 5.99
CA HIS A 156 -11.81 8.25 6.57
C HIS A 156 -12.65 9.00 5.54
N ASN A 157 -13.81 9.48 6.00
CA ASN A 157 -14.76 10.27 5.21
C ASN A 157 -15.21 9.54 3.93
N CYS A 158 -15.37 8.21 3.96
CA CYS A 158 -15.80 7.45 2.79
C CYS A 158 -17.32 7.23 2.77
N GLY A 159 -17.94 7.37 1.60
CA GLY A 159 -19.38 7.21 1.39
C GLY A 159 -20.22 8.40 1.83
N ASN A 160 -21.51 8.37 1.46
CA ASN A 160 -22.54 9.32 1.90
C ASN A 160 -23.95 8.70 1.79
N ASN A 161 -24.98 9.52 2.00
CA ASN A 161 -26.38 9.09 1.97
C ASN A 161 -26.87 8.62 0.59
N ALA A 162 -26.25 9.08 -0.49
CA ALA A 162 -26.62 8.72 -1.86
C ALA A 162 -25.90 7.45 -2.32
N ALA A 163 -24.71 7.18 -1.78
CA ALA A 163 -23.91 6.00 -2.07
C ALA A 163 -23.11 5.60 -0.84
N LEU A 164 -23.58 4.54 -0.20
CA LEU A 164 -23.03 4.02 1.04
C LEU A 164 -21.58 3.54 0.82
N GLY A 165 -20.69 3.80 1.77
CA GLY A 165 -19.28 3.43 1.64
C GLY A 165 -18.68 3.01 2.98
N ALA A 166 -17.95 1.90 2.96
CA ALA A 166 -17.03 1.54 4.05
C ALA A 166 -15.69 2.27 3.88
N GLY A 167 -14.87 2.35 4.92
CA GLY A 167 -13.47 2.76 4.74
C GLY A 167 -12.71 1.76 3.87
N ILE A 168 -12.74 0.48 4.28
CA ILE A 168 -12.20 -0.65 3.52
C ILE A 168 -13.29 -1.70 3.35
N LEU A 169 -13.51 -2.13 2.10
CA LEU A 169 -14.42 -3.21 1.75
C LEU A 169 -13.64 -4.36 1.11
N ILE A 170 -13.65 -5.52 1.75
CA ILE A 170 -13.17 -6.79 1.20
C ILE A 170 -14.38 -7.47 0.57
N HIS A 171 -14.43 -7.53 -0.76
CA HIS A 171 -15.63 -7.92 -1.51
C HIS A 171 -15.51 -9.31 -2.13
N ASN A 172 -16.51 -10.16 -1.93
CA ASN A 172 -16.60 -11.53 -2.43
C ASN A 172 -16.82 -11.73 -3.93
N THR A 173 -16.96 -10.68 -4.74
CA THR A 173 -17.22 -10.81 -6.19
C THR A 173 -15.95 -11.03 -7.00
N GLY A 174 -14.79 -11.13 -6.35
CA GLY A 174 -13.54 -11.52 -6.98
C GLY A 174 -13.57 -12.98 -7.49
N THR A 175 -12.87 -13.23 -8.60
CA THR A 175 -12.62 -14.56 -9.15
C THR A 175 -11.12 -14.78 -9.32
N PRO A 176 -10.47 -15.66 -8.52
CA PRO A 176 -11.01 -16.47 -7.41
C PRO A 176 -11.52 -15.61 -6.24
N VAL A 177 -12.31 -16.22 -5.35
CA VAL A 177 -12.91 -15.53 -4.19
C VAL A 177 -11.84 -14.79 -3.40
N CYS A 178 -12.13 -13.52 -3.10
CA CYS A 178 -11.32 -12.62 -2.30
C CYS A 178 -10.97 -13.25 -0.94
N SER A 179 -9.69 -13.54 -0.70
CA SER A 179 -9.23 -14.30 0.47
C SER A 179 -7.81 -13.91 0.89
N PHE A 180 -7.47 -14.22 2.15
CA PHE A 180 -6.15 -14.02 2.73
C PHE A 180 -5.63 -12.57 2.69
N ASN A 181 -6.53 -11.59 2.59
CA ASN A 181 -6.18 -10.18 2.68
C ASN A 181 -5.96 -9.79 4.15
N THR A 182 -5.04 -8.85 4.39
CA THR A 182 -4.68 -8.38 5.74
C THR A 182 -4.94 -6.89 5.85
N VAL A 183 -5.63 -6.49 6.92
CA VAL A 183 -5.76 -5.09 7.34
C VAL A 183 -5.16 -4.94 8.74
N ILE A 184 -4.07 -4.19 8.89
CA ILE A 184 -3.30 -4.15 10.15
C ILE A 184 -2.76 -2.76 10.48
N GLY A 185 -2.88 -2.35 11.75
CA GLY A 185 -2.35 -1.05 12.20
C GLY A 185 -3.06 0.17 11.59
N CYS A 186 -4.21 -0.02 10.94
CA CYS A 186 -4.96 1.05 10.31
C CYS A 186 -5.89 1.78 11.31
N ARG A 187 -6.08 3.07 11.09
CA ARG A 187 -7.16 3.86 11.71
C ARG A 187 -8.23 4.09 10.66
N VAL A 188 -9.39 3.48 10.83
CA VAL A 188 -10.48 3.56 9.84
C VAL A 188 -11.73 4.14 10.51
N TYR A 189 -12.08 5.38 10.18
CA TYR A 189 -12.99 6.19 11.01
C TYR A 189 -13.77 7.21 10.17
N TYR A 190 -14.88 7.75 10.71
CA TYR A 190 -15.77 8.70 10.00
C TYR A 190 -16.19 8.25 8.59
N ASN A 191 -16.48 6.96 8.40
CA ASN A 191 -17.04 6.44 7.16
C ASN A 191 -18.54 6.26 7.31
N TYR A 192 -19.30 6.42 6.22
CA TYR A 192 -20.75 6.46 6.27
C TYR A 192 -21.37 5.14 6.76
N MET A 193 -20.83 3.98 6.33
CA MET A 193 -21.32 2.68 6.78
C MET A 193 -20.55 2.15 8.00
N VAL A 194 -19.28 1.77 7.77
CA VAL A 194 -18.45 1.04 8.72
C VAL A 194 -16.98 1.29 8.39
N GLY A 195 -16.10 1.07 9.36
CA GLY A 195 -14.65 1.17 9.14
C GLY A 195 -14.16 0.12 8.15
N VAL A 196 -14.17 -1.14 8.56
CA VAL A 196 -13.76 -2.29 7.73
C VAL A 196 -14.93 -3.25 7.61
N SER A 197 -15.25 -3.66 6.38
CA SER A 197 -16.27 -4.66 6.10
C SER A 197 -15.68 -5.79 5.26
N GLN A 198 -16.04 -7.01 5.59
CA GLN A 198 -15.85 -8.16 4.71
C GLN A 198 -17.23 -8.62 4.26
N ASN A 199 -17.55 -8.37 2.99
CA ASN A 199 -18.76 -8.86 2.37
C ASN A 199 -18.43 -10.19 1.68
N GLY A 200 -18.76 -11.31 2.34
CA GLY A 200 -18.54 -12.65 1.84
C GLY A 200 -18.59 -13.73 2.91
N HIS A 201 -19.60 -14.60 2.82
CA HIS A 201 -19.59 -15.96 3.36
C HIS A 201 -19.75 -16.93 2.19
#